data_AF-A0AA38P0G0-F1
#
_entry.id   AF-A0AA38P0G0-F1
#
_cell.length_a   1.000
_cell.length_b   1.000
_cell.length_c   1.000
_cell.angle_alpha   90.00
_cell.angle_beta   90.00
_cell.angle_gamma   90.00
#
_symmetry.space_group_name_H-M   'P 1'
#
loop_
_entity.id
_entity.type
_entity.pdbx_description
1 polymer ?
#
loop_
_entity_poly.entity_id
_entity_poly.type
_entity_poly.pdbx_seq_one_letter_code
_entity_poly.pdbx_strand_id
1 'polypeptide(L)'
;MKDWVSPSRGIACTTRPKELTRWIMNGRYDRRGNEPRFDNDELANFGKAFGLWWTSLKRSCSKSGRGRKGNGWGTLNTSGKNGWLSIVVCLKWWGMGLGEHREEALGGIWRQSIQDVQFTLDELISFNHNVAAP
;
A
#
# COMPACT_ATOMS: atom_id res chain seq x y z
N MET A 1 6.16 26.96 7.55
CA MET A 1 5.96 25.50 7.37
C MET A 1 7.19 24.76 7.85
N LYS A 2 7.33 24.61 9.15
CA LYS A 2 8.26 23.67 9.80
C LYS A 2 7.36 22.64 10.48
N ASP A 3 7.85 21.43 10.71
CA ASP A 3 7.17 20.32 11.42
C ASP A 3 6.55 19.22 10.54
N TRP A 4 6.98 19.07 9.28
CA TRP A 4 6.90 17.75 8.63
C TRP A 4 7.98 16.84 9.22
N VAL A 5 7.72 16.28 10.40
CA VAL A 5 8.49 15.16 10.95
C VAL A 5 8.24 13.98 10.02
N SER A 6 9.15 13.73 9.07
CA SER A 6 9.13 12.48 8.31
C SER A 6 9.45 11.37 9.29
N PRO A 7 8.53 10.41 9.54
CA PRO A 7 8.86 9.24 10.33
C PRO A 7 10.09 8.59 9.69
N SER A 8 11.14 8.35 10.46
CA SER A 8 12.35 7.67 9.95
C SER A 8 12.05 6.23 9.48
N ARG A 9 10.87 5.71 9.83
CA ARG A 9 10.40 4.38 9.45
C ARG A 9 9.30 4.49 8.40
N GLY A 10 9.59 3.97 7.21
CA GLY A 10 8.57 3.70 6.20
C GLY A 10 7.72 2.48 6.55
N ILE A 11 6.68 2.23 5.76
CA ILE A 11 5.91 0.98 5.80
C ILE A 11 6.86 -0.20 5.56
N ALA A 12 6.61 -1.33 6.25
CA ALA A 12 7.46 -2.50 6.19
C ALA A 12 7.69 -2.98 4.75
N CYS A 13 8.96 -3.28 4.42
CA CYS A 13 9.38 -3.74 3.10
C CYS A 13 9.36 -5.26 2.93
N THR A 14 9.08 -6.02 3.99
CA THR A 14 8.95 -7.48 3.95
C THR A 14 7.89 -7.88 2.93
N THR A 15 8.24 -8.79 2.01
CA THR A 15 7.39 -9.25 0.88
C THR A 15 6.87 -8.17 -0.08
N ARG A 16 7.39 -6.94 0.00
CA ARG A 16 7.02 -5.85 -0.92
C ARG A 16 7.30 -6.24 -2.38
N PRO A 17 6.41 -5.91 -3.34
CA PRO A 17 6.66 -6.16 -4.76
C PRO A 17 8.03 -5.63 -5.21
N LYS A 18 8.75 -6.43 -5.99
CA LYS A 18 10.12 -6.12 -6.44
C LYS A 18 10.16 -4.87 -7.32
N GLU A 19 9.12 -4.66 -8.12
CA GLU A 19 8.92 -3.53 -9.01
C GLU A 19 8.79 -2.24 -8.19
N LEU A 20 8.02 -2.30 -7.11
CA LEU A 20 7.92 -1.18 -6.18
C LEU A 20 9.28 -0.91 -5.54
N THR A 21 9.98 -1.91 -5.03
CA THR A 21 11.32 -1.72 -4.44
C THR A 21 12.29 -1.06 -5.43
N ARG A 22 12.33 -1.54 -6.68
CA ARG A 22 13.16 -0.97 -7.75
C ARG A 22 12.80 0.48 -8.04
N TRP A 23 11.51 0.80 -8.14
CA TRP A 23 11.05 2.17 -8.36
C TRP A 23 11.39 3.10 -7.20
N ILE A 24 11.23 2.65 -5.95
CA ILE A 24 11.59 3.45 -4.77
C ILE A 24 13.08 3.80 -4.77
N MET A 25 13.94 2.83 -5.11
CA MET A 25 15.39 3.01 -5.08
C MET A 25 15.89 3.87 -6.25
N ASN A 26 15.40 3.61 -7.46
CA ASN A 26 16.05 4.07 -8.69
C ASN A 26 15.17 4.93 -9.59
N GLY A 27 13.84 4.89 -9.41
CA GLY A 27 12.89 5.40 -10.41
C GLY A 27 11.92 6.48 -9.92
N ARG A 28 11.90 6.78 -8.61
CA ARG A 28 10.91 7.67 -8.00
C ARG A 28 11.16 9.16 -8.28
N TYR A 29 12.42 9.55 -8.39
CA TYR A 29 12.82 10.97 -8.54
C TYR A 29 13.33 11.31 -9.93
N ASP A 30 13.56 10.31 -10.78
CA ASP A 30 14.27 10.50 -12.04
C ASP A 30 13.36 10.12 -13.23
N ARG A 31 12.74 11.11 -13.87
CA ARG A 31 12.03 11.04 -15.17
C ARG A 31 10.65 10.34 -15.23
N ARG A 32 9.82 10.85 -16.14
CA ARG A 32 8.52 10.25 -16.52
C ARG A 32 8.77 8.90 -17.20
N GLY A 33 7.89 7.92 -16.95
CA GLY A 33 7.91 6.62 -17.66
C GLY A 33 8.59 5.45 -16.95
N ASN A 34 9.01 5.60 -15.68
CA ASN A 34 9.58 4.51 -14.88
C ASN A 34 8.54 3.57 -14.25
N GLU A 35 7.30 3.62 -14.72
CA GLU A 35 6.28 2.68 -14.30
C GLU A 35 6.53 1.31 -14.93
N PRO A 36 6.40 0.21 -14.15
CA PRO A 36 6.61 -1.12 -14.68
C PRO A 36 5.61 -1.40 -15.79
N ARG A 37 6.08 -2.05 -16.85
CA ARG A 37 5.25 -2.66 -17.87
C ARG A 37 5.15 -4.13 -17.52
N PHE A 38 3.94 -4.66 -17.58
CA PHE A 38 3.65 -6.04 -17.27
C PHE A 38 3.08 -6.71 -18.51
N ASP A 39 3.54 -7.90 -18.83
CA ASP A 39 2.71 -8.85 -19.56
C ASP A 39 1.64 -9.48 -18.64
N ASN A 40 0.80 -10.35 -19.19
CA ASN A 40 -0.32 -10.96 -18.44
C ASN A 40 0.15 -11.81 -17.26
N ASP A 41 1.25 -12.57 -17.40
CA ASP A 41 1.76 -13.45 -16.35
C ASP A 41 2.46 -12.63 -15.26
N GLU A 42 3.24 -11.63 -15.67
CA GLU A 42 3.87 -10.67 -14.77
C GLU A 42 2.83 -9.88 -13.97
N LEU A 43 1.73 -9.48 -14.59
CA LEU A 43 0.64 -8.75 -13.93
C LEU A 43 -0.06 -9.61 -12.87
N ALA A 44 -0.36 -10.87 -13.19
CA ALA A 44 -0.94 -11.81 -12.24
C ALA A 44 -0.02 -12.05 -11.04
N ASN A 45 1.29 -12.20 -11.31
CA ASN A 45 2.31 -12.36 -10.26
C ASN A 45 2.46 -11.10 -9.42
N PHE A 46 2.41 -9.92 -10.04
CA PHE A 46 2.44 -8.63 -9.34
C PHE A 46 1.24 -8.50 -8.39
N GLY A 47 0.04 -8.86 -8.85
CA GLY A 47 -1.17 -8.86 -8.02
C GLY A 47 -1.07 -9.78 -6.80
N LYS A 48 -0.55 -11.01 -6.99
CA LYS A 48 -0.28 -11.94 -5.88
C LYS A 48 0.74 -11.36 -4.89
N ALA A 49 1.84 -10.79 -5.39
CA ALA A 49 2.87 -10.18 -4.55
C ALA A 49 2.31 -9.00 -3.74
N PHE A 50 1.48 -8.16 -4.37
CA PHE A 50 0.78 -7.08 -3.68
C PHE A 50 -0.14 -7.62 -2.57
N GLY A 51 -0.96 -8.63 -2.85
CA GLY A 51 -1.87 -9.22 -1.87
C GLY A 51 -1.13 -9.82 -0.65
N LEU A 52 -0.01 -10.51 -0.88
CA LEU A 52 0.85 -11.04 0.18
C LEU A 52 1.46 -9.92 1.03
N TRP A 53 2.02 -8.90 0.38
CA TRP A 53 2.56 -7.73 1.06
C TRP A 53 1.50 -7.02 1.89
N TRP A 54 0.36 -6.70 1.29
CA TRP A 54 -0.74 -6.02 1.96
C TRP A 54 -1.25 -6.79 3.18
N THR A 55 -1.44 -8.11 3.04
CA THR A 55 -1.81 -8.99 4.16
C THR A 55 -0.76 -8.95 5.27
N SER A 56 0.52 -8.97 4.94
CA SER A 56 1.62 -8.87 5.90
C SER A 56 1.59 -7.55 6.69
N LEU A 57 1.27 -6.43 6.01
CA LEU A 57 1.13 -5.12 6.64
C LEU A 57 -0.04 -5.11 7.63
N LYS A 58 -1.22 -5.61 7.23
CA LYS A 58 -2.39 -5.72 8.11
C LYS A 58 -2.11 -6.62 9.33
N ARG A 59 -1.42 -7.74 9.15
CA ARG A 59 -1.05 -8.64 10.27
C ARG A 59 -0.05 -8.01 11.23
N SER A 60 0.90 -7.23 10.71
CA SER A 60 1.85 -6.48 11.54
C SER A 60 1.14 -5.43 12.40
N CYS A 61 0.04 -4.86 11.90
CA CYS A 61 -0.84 -4.00 12.68
C CYS A 61 -1.52 -4.77 13.83
N SER A 62 -2.04 -5.97 13.59
CA SER A 62 -2.73 -6.76 14.62
C SER A 62 -1.82 -7.23 15.77
N LYS A 63 -0.52 -7.46 15.52
CA LYS A 63 0.42 -8.05 16.49
C LYS A 63 1.05 -7.07 17.50
N SER A 64 0.92 -5.77 17.32
CA SER A 64 1.53 -4.77 18.22
C SER A 64 0.80 -4.62 19.57
N GLY A 65 -0.38 -5.23 19.73
CA GLY A 65 -1.19 -5.15 20.94
C GLY A 65 -1.09 -6.40 21.83
N ARG A 66 0.00 -6.57 22.59
CA ARG A 66 -0.09 -7.36 23.82
C ARG A 66 -0.81 -6.51 24.88
N GLY A 67 -2.13 -6.63 24.97
CA GLY A 67 -2.88 -6.27 26.18
C GLY A 67 -3.90 -5.13 26.10
N ARG A 68 -4.12 -4.45 24.97
CA ARG A 68 -5.21 -3.47 24.85
C ARG A 68 -5.99 -3.64 23.55
N LYS A 69 -7.31 -3.80 23.67
CA LYS A 69 -8.26 -3.62 22.57
C LYS A 69 -8.07 -2.20 22.01
N GLY A 70 -7.59 -2.09 20.78
CA GLY A 70 -7.60 -0.83 20.01
C GLY A 70 -6.26 -0.13 19.76
N ASN A 71 -5.22 -0.79 19.22
CA ASN A 71 -3.93 -0.12 18.99
C ASN A 71 -3.19 -0.55 17.70
N GLY A 72 -3.86 -1.20 16.74
CA GLY A 72 -3.16 -1.95 15.70
C GLY A 72 -2.60 -1.13 14.53
N TRP A 73 -3.27 -0.07 14.10
CA TRP A 73 -2.99 0.53 12.79
C TRP A 73 -1.76 1.46 12.73
N GLY A 74 -1.06 1.67 13.85
CA GLY A 74 0.05 2.63 13.94
C GLY A 74 1.17 2.40 12.93
N THR A 75 1.41 1.15 12.50
CA THR A 75 2.42 0.85 11.48
C THR A 75 1.99 1.24 10.06
N LEU A 76 0.68 1.30 9.81
CA LEU A 76 0.10 1.82 8.57
C LEU A 76 -0.19 3.32 8.64
N ASN A 77 -0.20 3.94 9.83
CA ASN A 77 -0.30 5.38 10.02
C ASN A 77 1.04 6.10 9.70
N THR A 78 1.66 5.74 8.58
CA THR A 78 2.92 6.32 8.12
C THR A 78 2.63 7.27 6.96
N SER A 79 2.93 8.55 7.16
CA SER A 79 2.78 9.58 6.15
C SER A 79 3.98 9.65 5.19
N GLY A 80 3.81 10.35 4.08
CA GLY A 80 4.88 10.65 3.13
C GLY A 80 5.22 9.53 2.15
N LYS A 81 6.38 9.68 1.50
CA LYS A 81 6.75 8.92 0.29
C LYS A 81 6.94 7.41 0.53
N ASN A 82 7.30 7.02 1.75
CA ASN A 82 7.45 5.61 2.14
C ASN A 82 6.21 5.08 2.89
N GLY A 83 5.15 5.88 2.93
CA GLY A 83 3.84 5.56 3.47
C GLY A 83 2.87 5.07 2.40
N TRP A 84 1.62 5.51 2.54
CA TRP A 84 0.48 5.16 1.67
C TRP A 84 0.69 5.37 0.18
N LEU A 85 1.56 6.30 -0.21
CA LEU A 85 1.95 6.49 -1.61
C LEU A 85 2.39 5.17 -2.26
N SER A 86 3.15 4.33 -1.55
CA SER A 86 3.65 3.07 -2.08
C SER A 86 2.53 2.07 -2.37
N ILE A 87 1.48 2.07 -1.54
CA ILE A 87 0.31 1.20 -1.70
C ILE A 87 -0.52 1.66 -2.92
N VAL A 88 -0.82 2.96 -2.97
CA VAL A 88 -1.59 3.56 -4.07
C VAL A 88 -0.88 3.39 -5.41
N VAL A 89 0.44 3.55 -5.44
CA VAL A 89 1.24 3.35 -6.65
C VAL A 89 1.15 1.90 -7.15
N CYS A 90 1.22 0.90 -6.27
CA CYS A 90 1.02 -0.50 -6.67
C CYS A 90 -0.37 -0.73 -7.27
N LEU A 91 -1.43 -0.21 -6.62
CA LEU A 91 -2.80 -0.35 -7.14
C LEU A 91 -2.97 0.35 -8.50
N LYS A 92 -2.35 1.52 -8.68
CA LYS A 92 -2.33 2.22 -9.97
C LYS A 92 -1.69 1.35 -11.05
N TRP A 93 -0.48 0.84 -10.81
CA TRP A 93 0.24 0.04 -11.82
C TRP A 93 -0.49 -1.24 -12.17
N TRP A 94 -1.07 -1.92 -11.18
CA TRP A 94 -1.91 -3.10 -11.44
C TRP A 94 -3.12 -2.71 -12.31
N GLY A 95 -3.83 -1.64 -11.93
CA GLY A 95 -5.00 -1.15 -12.67
C GLY A 95 -4.70 -0.67 -14.09
N MET A 96 -3.49 -0.16 -14.33
CA MET A 96 -3.00 0.21 -15.66
C MET A 96 -2.65 -1.03 -16.48
N GLY A 97 -1.95 -2.00 -15.89
CA GLY A 97 -1.59 -3.25 -16.57
C GLY A 97 -2.80 -4.08 -16.98
N LEU A 98 -3.92 -3.98 -16.25
CA LEU A 98 -5.17 -4.64 -16.61
C LEU A 98 -5.76 -4.13 -17.94
N GLY A 99 -5.58 -2.86 -18.28
CA GLY A 99 -6.12 -2.28 -19.51
C GLY A 99 -7.60 -2.62 -19.73
N GLU A 100 -7.90 -3.23 -20.87
CA GLU A 100 -9.25 -3.69 -21.26
C GLU A 100 -9.75 -4.90 -20.45
N HIS A 101 -8.85 -5.68 -19.85
CA HIS A 101 -9.15 -6.87 -19.04
C HIS A 101 -9.64 -6.55 -17.62
N ARG A 102 -10.08 -5.32 -17.36
CA ARG A 102 -10.52 -4.86 -16.03
C ARG A 102 -11.81 -5.54 -15.54
N GLU A 103 -12.63 -6.04 -16.47
CA GLU A 103 -13.86 -6.78 -16.13
C GLU A 103 -13.65 -8.28 -15.94
N GLU A 104 -12.43 -8.78 -16.20
CA GLU A 104 -12.10 -10.18 -15.99
C GLU A 104 -11.80 -10.50 -14.51
N ALA A 105 -11.56 -11.78 -14.22
CA ALA A 105 -11.30 -12.27 -12.87
C ALA A 105 -10.17 -11.50 -12.16
N LEU A 106 -9.07 -11.21 -12.87
CA LEU A 106 -7.94 -10.47 -12.31
C LEU A 106 -8.33 -9.02 -11.96
N GLY A 107 -9.18 -8.40 -12.77
CA GLY A 107 -9.74 -7.08 -12.50
C GLY A 107 -10.73 -7.06 -11.34
N GLY A 108 -11.48 -8.14 -11.11
CA GLY A 108 -12.26 -8.35 -9.90
C GLY A 108 -11.40 -8.37 -8.63
N ILE A 109 -10.28 -9.13 -8.65
CA ILE A 109 -9.33 -9.20 -7.52
C ILE A 109 -8.70 -7.83 -7.24
N TRP A 110 -8.34 -7.10 -8.30
CA TRP A 110 -7.81 -5.74 -8.18
C TRP A 110 -8.82 -4.78 -7.53
N ARG A 111 -10.10 -4.81 -7.96
CA ARG A 111 -11.18 -4.01 -7.34
C ARG A 111 -11.38 -4.35 -5.88
N GLN A 112 -11.39 -5.63 -5.52
CA GLN A 112 -11.51 -6.06 -4.13
C GLN A 112 -10.33 -5.54 -3.28
N SER A 113 -9.13 -5.52 -3.87
CA SER A 113 -7.94 -4.97 -3.23
C SER A 113 -8.04 -3.45 -3.02
N ILE A 114 -8.60 -2.70 -3.96
CA ILE A 114 -8.89 -1.27 -3.79
C ILE A 114 -9.85 -1.04 -2.62
N GLN A 115 -10.96 -1.78 -2.59
CA GLN A 115 -11.96 -1.64 -1.53
C GLN A 115 -11.38 -1.92 -0.15
N ASP A 116 -10.57 -2.95 0.00
CA ASP A 116 -9.94 -3.31 1.27
C ASP A 116 -8.90 -2.26 1.72
N VAL A 117 -8.15 -1.68 0.78
CA VAL A 117 -7.22 -0.58 1.03
C VAL A 117 -7.97 0.70 1.43
N GLN A 118 -9.06 1.02 0.73
CA GLN A 118 -9.92 2.17 1.06
C GLN A 118 -10.52 2.03 2.45
N PHE A 119 -11.15 0.89 2.74
CA PHE A 119 -11.69 0.59 4.07
C PHE A 119 -10.66 0.77 5.18
N THR A 120 -9.44 0.25 4.97
CA THR A 120 -8.36 0.40 5.95
C THR A 120 -7.95 1.85 6.16
N LEU A 121 -7.97 2.67 5.10
CA LEU A 121 -7.69 4.10 5.19
C LEU A 121 -8.81 4.85 5.95
N ASP A 122 -10.06 4.51 5.69
CA ASP A 122 -11.23 5.10 6.38
C ASP A 122 -11.21 4.77 7.88
N GLU A 123 -10.86 3.54 8.25
CA GLU A 123 -10.65 3.12 9.64
C GLU A 123 -9.50 3.91 10.31
N LEU A 124 -8.40 4.13 9.59
CA LEU A 124 -7.28 4.92 10.07
C LEU A 124 -7.63 6.40 10.28
N ILE A 125 -8.40 6.99 9.35
CA ILE A 125 -8.88 8.37 9.45
C ILE A 125 -9.80 8.50 10.66
N SER A 126 -10.77 7.59 10.80
CA SER A 126 -11.71 7.55 11.92
C SER A 126 -10.98 7.39 13.25
N PHE A 127 -9.97 6.52 13.31
CA PHE A 127 -9.11 6.36 14.49
C PHE A 127 -8.37 7.65 14.85
N ASN A 128 -7.73 8.31 13.88
CA ASN A 128 -7.00 9.56 14.13
C ASN A 128 -7.92 10.69 14.61
N HIS A 129 -9.17 10.77 14.12
CA HIS A 129 -10.16 11.72 14.62
C HIS A 129 -10.58 11.42 16.07
N ASN A 130 -10.78 10.14 16.41
CA ASN A 130 -11.17 9.73 17.76
C ASN A 130 -10.06 9.90 18.80
N VAL A 131 -8.78 9.84 18.40
CA VAL A 131 -7.63 10.10 19.28
C VAL A 131 -7.36 11.59 19.48
N ALA A 132 -7.85 12.44 18.56
CA ALA A 132 -7.69 13.91 18.63
C ALA A 132 -8.86 14.64 19.33
N ALA A 133 -9.89 13.93 19.77
CA ALA A 133 -10.97 14.50 20.58
C ALA A 133 -10.50 14.61 22.06
N PRO A 134 -10.64 15.80 22.69
CA PRO A 134 -10.16 16.07 24.06
C PRO A 134 -10.93 15.32 25.15
#